data_AF-A0A091GFF3-F1
#
_entry.id   AF-A0A091GFF3-F1
#
_cell.length_a   1.000
_cell.length_b   1.000
_cell.length_c   1.000
_cell.angle_alpha   90.00
_cell.angle_beta   90.00
_cell.angle_gamma   90.00
#
_symmetry.space_group_name_H-M   'P 1'
#
loop_
_entity.id
_entity.type
_entity.pdbx_description
1 polymer ?
#
loop_
_entity_poly.entity_id
_entity_poly.type
_entity_poly.pdbx_seq_one_letter_code
_entity_poly.pdbx_strand_id
1 'polypeptide(L)'
;IILPLEWFPLNKPSAGDYFHMAYNVITPFLLLKLIERSPKTLPRSMVYVSIIMFVMGASIHLVGDSVNHRLIFSGYQHHLSVRENPIIKNLKPETLIDSFELLYYYDEYLGHSMWYIPFFLILFIYFTGCFTPVEEESRMPVAALLLMGPSSLYYWYLVTEGQIFILYIFTFFAMMALVMHQKRKGLVLDSNGLFLFYSFIITLVLIAVWVVWLWNDKILRKKYPGVIYIPEPWAFYTLHMSNLH
;
A
#
# COMPACT_ATOMS: atom_id res chain seq x y z
N ILE A 1 3.74 10.51 -19.03
CA ILE A 1 4.96 9.83 -18.54
C ILE A 1 6.13 10.79 -18.74
N ILE A 2 6.91 11.06 -17.68
CA ILE A 2 7.86 12.19 -17.61
C ILE A 2 9.17 11.89 -18.38
N LEU A 3 9.49 10.61 -18.62
CA LEU A 3 10.75 10.19 -19.25
C LEU A 3 10.55 9.62 -20.65
N PRO A 4 11.42 9.97 -21.62
CA PRO A 4 11.28 9.58 -23.01
C PRO A 4 11.57 8.09 -23.24
N LEU A 5 10.83 7.50 -24.19
CA LEU A 5 10.98 6.09 -24.62
C LEU A 5 12.35 5.78 -25.23
N GLU A 6 13.08 6.80 -25.70
CA GLU A 6 14.46 6.64 -26.21
C GLU A 6 15.42 6.16 -25.13
N TRP A 7 15.21 6.60 -23.88
CA TRP A 7 16.05 6.22 -22.74
C TRP A 7 15.57 4.91 -22.10
N PHE A 8 14.26 4.67 -22.18
CA PHE A 8 13.60 3.49 -21.61
C PHE A 8 12.74 2.80 -22.67
N PRO A 9 13.36 2.01 -23.57
CA PRO A 9 12.62 1.33 -24.62
C PRO A 9 11.71 0.26 -24.02
N LEU A 10 10.56 0.01 -24.67
CA LEU A 10 9.52 -0.90 -24.16
C LEU A 10 9.99 -2.36 -23.97
N ASN A 11 11.12 -2.77 -24.55
CA ASN A 11 11.68 -4.11 -24.34
C ASN A 11 12.74 -4.18 -23.22
N LYS A 12 12.93 -3.10 -22.45
CA LYS A 12 13.86 -3.02 -21.32
C LYS A 12 13.17 -2.47 -20.07
N PRO A 13 13.77 -2.61 -18.87
CA PRO A 13 13.27 -1.98 -17.67
C PRO A 13 13.15 -0.47 -17.81
N SER A 14 12.01 0.07 -17.40
CA SER A 14 11.71 1.50 -17.29
C SER A 14 12.26 2.09 -15.99
N ALA A 15 12.24 3.42 -15.87
CA ALA A 15 12.56 4.08 -14.59
C ALA A 15 11.67 3.61 -13.44
N GLY A 16 10.37 3.40 -13.69
CA GLY A 16 9.43 2.85 -12.71
C GLY A 16 9.85 1.46 -12.22
N ASP A 17 10.32 0.61 -13.13
CA ASP A 17 10.83 -0.73 -12.79
C ASP A 17 12.03 -0.64 -11.86
N TYR A 18 12.97 0.28 -12.11
CA TYR A 18 14.11 0.49 -11.22
C TYR A 18 13.70 1.01 -9.84
N PHE A 19 12.69 1.89 -9.77
CA PHE A 19 12.16 2.34 -8.47
C PHE A 19 11.49 1.20 -7.70
N HIS A 20 10.73 0.34 -8.38
CA HIS A 20 10.16 -0.87 -7.75
C HIS A 20 11.25 -1.86 -7.32
N MET A 21 12.33 -2.03 -8.09
CA MET A 21 13.48 -2.85 -7.69
C MET A 21 14.14 -2.27 -6.44
N ALA A 22 14.34 -0.95 -6.40
CA ALA A 22 14.88 -0.28 -5.22
C ALA A 22 13.94 -0.44 -4.00
N TYR A 23 12.63 -0.33 -4.20
CA TYR A 23 11.62 -0.58 -3.15
C TYR A 23 11.74 -2.00 -2.57
N ASN A 24 11.95 -3.00 -3.41
CA ASN A 24 12.13 -4.40 -3.01
C ASN A 24 13.42 -4.67 -2.21
N VAL A 25 14.36 -3.74 -2.17
CA VAL A 25 15.58 -3.82 -1.36
C VAL A 25 15.51 -2.92 -0.13
N ILE A 26 15.11 -1.67 -0.32
CA ILE A 26 15.14 -0.64 0.71
C ILE A 26 14.07 -0.89 1.76
N THR A 27 12.83 -1.14 1.34
CA THR A 27 11.71 -1.32 2.27
C THR A 27 11.90 -2.50 3.24
N PRO A 28 12.25 -3.74 2.81
CA PRO A 28 12.47 -4.82 3.75
C PRO A 28 13.68 -4.56 4.68
N PHE A 29 14.73 -3.90 4.19
CA PHE A 29 15.84 -3.47 5.03
C PHE A 29 15.40 -2.49 6.13
N LEU A 30 14.60 -1.48 5.77
CA LEU A 30 14.07 -0.52 6.73
C LEU A 30 13.11 -1.17 7.73
N LEU A 31 12.28 -2.13 7.29
CA LEU A 31 11.40 -2.90 8.18
C LEU A 31 12.21 -3.74 9.18
N LEU A 32 13.30 -4.38 8.75
CA LEU A 32 14.22 -5.07 9.65
C LEU A 32 14.84 -4.11 10.67
N LYS A 33 15.32 -2.94 10.22
CA LYS A 33 15.87 -1.92 11.12
C LYS A 33 14.84 -1.35 12.09
N LEU A 34 13.60 -1.19 11.66
CA LEU A 34 12.49 -0.80 12.52
C LEU A 34 12.29 -1.83 13.64
N ILE A 35 12.25 -3.11 13.29
CA ILE A 35 12.08 -4.20 14.25
C ILE A 35 13.28 -4.33 15.20
N GLU A 36 14.52 -4.16 14.72
CA GLU A 36 15.73 -4.14 15.56
C GLU A 36 15.70 -3.02 16.61
N ARG A 37 15.00 -1.92 16.32
CA ARG A 37 14.83 -0.77 17.22
C ARG A 37 13.62 -0.90 18.15
N SER A 38 12.87 -2.00 18.09
CA SER A 38 11.77 -2.28 19.01
C SER A 38 12.30 -2.38 20.45
N PRO A 39 11.62 -1.76 21.44
CA PRO A 39 11.98 -1.90 22.86
C PRO A 39 11.90 -3.34 23.38
N LYS A 40 11.12 -4.19 22.70
CA LYS A 40 10.90 -5.59 23.08
C LYS A 40 11.41 -6.54 22.01
N THR A 41 11.89 -7.70 22.43
CA THR A 41 12.24 -8.80 21.53
C THR A 41 10.97 -9.36 20.89
N LEU A 42 10.84 -9.20 19.58
CA LEU A 42 9.70 -9.67 18.80
C LEU A 42 9.97 -11.08 18.22
N PRO A 43 8.93 -11.85 17.86
CA PRO A 43 9.09 -13.20 17.33
C PRO A 43 9.86 -13.20 15.99
N ARG A 44 11.15 -13.53 16.02
CA ARG A 44 12.06 -13.42 14.86
C ARG A 44 11.56 -14.20 13.65
N SER A 45 11.11 -15.43 13.83
CA SER A 45 10.60 -16.27 12.73
C SER A 45 9.40 -15.62 12.04
N MET A 46 8.47 -15.03 12.80
CA MET A 46 7.30 -14.35 12.26
C MET A 46 7.70 -13.12 11.45
N VAL A 47 8.66 -12.34 11.94
CA VAL A 47 9.21 -11.16 11.25
C VAL A 47 9.89 -11.57 9.94
N TYR A 48 10.78 -12.57 9.95
CA TYR A 48 11.48 -13.01 8.75
C TYR A 48 10.53 -13.61 7.71
N VAL A 49 9.60 -14.48 8.11
CA VAL A 49 8.60 -15.04 7.19
C VAL A 49 7.74 -13.92 6.59
N SER A 50 7.33 -12.93 7.40
CA SER A 50 6.55 -11.80 6.90
C SER A 50 7.34 -10.98 5.88
N ILE A 51 8.62 -10.72 6.12
CA ILE A 51 9.48 -9.98 5.18
C ILE A 51 9.72 -10.77 3.90
N ILE A 52 9.95 -12.08 3.98
CA ILE A 52 10.12 -12.93 2.80
C ILE A 52 8.86 -12.91 1.94
N MET A 53 7.69 -13.07 2.56
CA MET A 53 6.39 -13.00 1.88
C MET A 53 6.16 -11.62 1.25
N PHE A 54 6.45 -10.55 1.99
CA PHE A 54 6.40 -9.17 1.52
C PHE A 54 7.24 -8.98 0.24
N VAL A 55 8.51 -9.41 0.28
CA VAL A 55 9.43 -9.25 -0.87
C VAL A 55 8.95 -10.07 -2.06
N MET A 56 8.43 -11.28 -1.83
CA MET A 56 7.87 -12.10 -2.90
C MET A 56 6.64 -11.42 -3.54
N GLY A 57 5.71 -10.90 -2.73
CA GLY A 57 4.53 -10.18 -3.22
C GLY A 57 4.89 -8.92 -4.02
N ALA A 58 5.77 -8.08 -3.48
CA ALA A 58 6.20 -6.85 -4.14
C ALA A 58 7.07 -7.12 -5.39
N SER A 59 7.76 -8.27 -5.47
CA SER A 59 8.45 -8.70 -6.70
C SER A 59 7.49 -9.17 -7.78
N ILE A 60 6.40 -9.85 -7.42
CA ILE A 60 5.33 -10.23 -8.36
C ILE A 60 4.65 -8.96 -8.89
N HIS A 61 4.32 -8.03 -8.00
CA HIS A 61 3.69 -6.76 -8.37
C HIS A 61 4.56 -5.94 -9.32
N LEU A 62 5.87 -5.86 -9.07
CA LEU A 62 6.82 -5.24 -9.97
C LEU A 62 6.71 -5.78 -11.40
N VAL A 63 6.61 -7.10 -11.56
CA VAL A 63 6.51 -7.72 -12.89
C VAL A 63 5.17 -7.39 -13.54
N GLY A 64 4.07 -7.46 -12.78
CA GLY A 64 2.73 -7.14 -13.25
C GLY A 64 2.61 -5.69 -13.70
N ASP A 65 2.97 -4.73 -12.86
CA ASP A 65 2.93 -3.29 -13.16
C ASP A 65 3.83 -2.93 -14.35
N SER A 66 5.02 -3.55 -14.44
CA SER A 66 5.94 -3.37 -15.57
C SER A 66 5.31 -3.78 -16.90
N VAL A 67 4.62 -4.93 -16.95
CA VAL A 67 3.90 -5.38 -18.16
C VAL A 67 2.70 -4.49 -18.43
N ASN A 68 1.91 -4.17 -17.40
CA ASN A 68 0.72 -3.33 -17.50
C ASN A 68 1.06 -1.96 -18.10
N HIS A 69 2.13 -1.31 -17.61
CA HIS A 69 2.59 -0.03 -18.13
C HIS A 69 2.93 -0.05 -19.63
N ARG A 70 3.51 -1.16 -20.13
CA ARG A 70 3.78 -1.34 -21.57
C ARG A 70 2.53 -1.59 -22.39
N LEU A 71 1.55 -2.28 -21.80
CA LEU A 71 0.23 -2.45 -22.41
C LEU A 71 -0.48 -1.09 -22.54
N ILE A 72 -0.38 -0.18 -21.56
CA ILE A 72 -0.94 1.18 -21.64
C ILE A 72 -0.42 1.92 -22.88
N PHE A 73 0.89 1.87 -23.11
CA PHE A 73 1.49 2.46 -24.32
C PHE A 73 0.94 1.87 -25.62
N SER A 74 0.49 0.62 -25.57
CA SER A 74 -0.16 -0.07 -26.69
C SER A 74 -1.68 0.20 -26.78
N GLY A 75 -2.24 1.02 -25.89
CA GLY A 75 -3.66 1.37 -25.86
C GLY A 75 -4.51 0.56 -24.88
N TYR A 76 -3.90 -0.12 -23.91
CA TYR A 76 -4.62 -0.88 -22.88
C TYR A 76 -5.42 0.04 -21.96
N GLN A 77 -6.68 -0.34 -21.71
CA GLN A 77 -7.61 0.39 -20.87
C GLN A 77 -7.79 -0.29 -19.51
N HIS A 78 -7.23 0.29 -18.43
CA HIS A 78 -7.32 -0.30 -17.08
C HIS A 78 -8.72 -0.43 -16.51
N HIS A 79 -9.70 0.30 -17.05
CA HIS A 79 -11.08 0.22 -16.57
C HIS A 79 -11.82 -1.00 -17.13
N LEU A 80 -11.23 -1.75 -18.06
CA LEU A 80 -11.76 -2.99 -18.61
C LEU A 80 -11.02 -4.18 -18.00
N SER A 81 -11.71 -5.31 -17.86
CA SER A 81 -11.04 -6.58 -17.55
C SER A 81 -10.09 -6.99 -18.69
N VAL A 82 -9.12 -7.86 -18.38
CA VAL A 82 -8.14 -8.35 -19.35
C VAL A 82 -8.83 -8.96 -20.58
N ARG A 83 -9.86 -9.81 -20.39
CA ARG A 83 -10.64 -10.37 -21.52
C ARG A 83 -11.43 -9.35 -22.32
N GLU A 84 -11.87 -8.26 -21.69
CA GLU A 84 -12.69 -7.25 -22.36
C GLU A 84 -11.86 -6.26 -23.17
N ASN A 85 -10.57 -6.16 -22.87
CA ASN A 85 -9.67 -5.18 -23.44
C ASN A 85 -9.43 -5.40 -24.94
N PRO A 86 -9.71 -4.40 -25.82
CA PRO A 86 -9.61 -4.56 -27.26
C PRO A 86 -8.23 -5.01 -27.76
N ILE A 87 -7.14 -4.57 -27.11
CA ILE A 87 -5.79 -4.95 -27.55
C ILE A 87 -5.49 -6.42 -27.25
N ILE A 88 -6.08 -6.97 -26.18
CA ILE A 88 -5.88 -8.35 -25.75
C ILE A 88 -6.74 -9.30 -26.59
N LYS A 89 -7.99 -8.92 -26.91
CA LYS A 89 -8.89 -9.72 -27.75
C LYS A 89 -8.33 -10.02 -29.14
N ASN A 90 -7.48 -9.13 -29.66
CA ASN A 90 -6.88 -9.28 -30.97
C ASN A 90 -5.62 -10.15 -30.97
N LEU A 91 -5.14 -10.60 -29.80
CA LEU A 91 -3.96 -11.45 -29.69
C LEU A 91 -4.25 -12.87 -30.20
N LYS A 92 -3.28 -13.42 -30.92
CA LYS A 92 -3.26 -14.83 -31.32
C LYS A 92 -1.95 -15.47 -30.86
N PRO A 93 -1.96 -16.73 -30.36
CA PRO A 93 -3.12 -17.60 -30.16
C PRO A 93 -4.02 -17.14 -28.99
N GLU A 94 -5.29 -17.56 -28.96
CA GLU A 94 -6.25 -17.19 -27.89
C GLU A 94 -5.77 -17.60 -26.49
N THR A 95 -4.97 -18.67 -26.39
CA THR A 95 -4.36 -19.13 -25.13
C THR A 95 -3.43 -18.09 -24.49
N LEU A 96 -2.95 -17.09 -25.26
CA LEU A 96 -2.19 -15.98 -24.73
C LEU A 96 -3.04 -15.07 -23.83
N ILE A 97 -4.35 -14.97 -24.09
CA ILE A 97 -5.29 -14.22 -23.24
C ILE A 97 -5.32 -14.83 -21.83
N ASP A 98 -5.35 -16.17 -21.74
CA ASP A 98 -5.32 -16.87 -20.45
C ASP A 98 -4.00 -16.65 -19.69
N SER A 99 -2.90 -16.45 -20.41
CA SER A 99 -1.61 -16.10 -19.79
C SER A 99 -1.62 -14.69 -19.21
N PHE A 100 -2.28 -13.73 -19.87
CA PHE A 100 -2.46 -12.38 -19.32
C PHE A 100 -3.44 -12.34 -18.14
N GLU A 101 -4.50 -13.15 -18.16
CA GLU A 101 -5.40 -13.35 -17.01
C GLU A 101 -4.64 -13.93 -15.81
N LEU A 102 -3.78 -14.91 -16.05
CA LEU A 102 -2.93 -15.48 -15.01
C LEU A 102 -1.96 -14.43 -14.45
N LEU A 103 -1.33 -13.63 -15.30
CA LEU A 103 -0.45 -12.53 -14.89
C LEU A 103 -1.19 -11.52 -14.02
N TYR A 104 -2.37 -11.08 -14.46
CA TYR A 104 -3.24 -10.19 -13.69
C TYR A 104 -3.62 -10.82 -12.35
N TYR A 105 -3.93 -12.12 -12.34
CA TYR A 105 -4.26 -12.81 -11.09
C TYR A 105 -3.09 -12.82 -10.10
N TYR A 106 -1.88 -13.10 -10.61
CA TYR A 106 -0.65 -13.06 -9.83
C TYR A 106 -0.39 -11.67 -9.25
N ASP A 107 -0.59 -10.62 -10.03
CA ASP A 107 -0.34 -9.25 -9.58
C ASP A 107 -1.41 -8.78 -8.57
N GLU A 108 -2.65 -8.68 -9.04
CA GLU A 108 -3.72 -7.97 -8.35
C GLU A 108 -4.28 -8.70 -7.13
N TYR A 109 -4.24 -10.03 -7.13
CA TYR A 109 -4.75 -10.82 -6.00
C TYR A 109 -3.62 -11.39 -5.17
N LEU A 110 -2.73 -12.19 -5.77
CA LEU A 110 -1.69 -12.89 -5.03
C LEU A 110 -0.61 -11.92 -4.54
N GLY A 111 -0.07 -11.10 -5.45
CA GLY A 111 1.00 -10.14 -5.21
C GLY A 111 0.60 -9.11 -4.18
N HIS A 112 -0.53 -8.43 -4.39
CA HIS A 112 -1.11 -7.50 -3.41
C HIS A 112 -1.35 -8.15 -2.04
N SER A 113 -1.91 -9.36 -1.97
CA SER A 113 -2.13 -10.04 -0.68
C SER A 113 -0.81 -10.35 0.03
N MET A 114 0.16 -10.90 -0.69
CA MET A 114 1.48 -11.25 -0.18
C MET A 114 2.33 -10.02 0.15
N TRP A 115 2.01 -8.86 -0.42
CA TRP A 115 2.67 -7.61 -0.12
C TRP A 115 2.05 -6.91 1.09
N TYR A 116 0.76 -6.59 1.04
CA TYR A 116 0.10 -5.75 2.03
C TYR A 116 -0.17 -6.48 3.35
N ILE A 117 -0.60 -7.74 3.33
CA ILE A 117 -0.91 -8.47 4.58
C ILE A 117 0.35 -8.57 5.46
N PRO A 118 1.52 -9.02 4.95
CA PRO A 118 2.72 -9.06 5.77
C PRO A 118 3.24 -7.69 6.17
N PHE A 119 3.08 -6.66 5.31
CA PHE A 119 3.46 -5.28 5.66
C PHE A 119 2.71 -4.79 6.91
N PHE A 120 1.37 -4.88 6.90
CA PHE A 120 0.55 -4.48 8.04
C PHE A 120 0.77 -5.36 9.27
N LEU A 121 1.04 -6.65 9.07
CA LEU A 121 1.39 -7.57 10.14
C LEU A 121 2.70 -7.17 10.84
N ILE A 122 3.74 -6.80 10.09
CA ILE A 122 5.01 -6.33 10.64
C ILE A 122 4.81 -5.05 11.45
N LEU A 123 4.03 -4.09 10.93
CA LEU A 123 3.71 -2.86 11.64
C LEU A 123 2.95 -3.14 12.94
N PHE A 124 2.00 -4.07 12.92
CA PHE A 124 1.27 -4.48 14.11
C PHE A 124 2.17 -5.16 15.14
N ILE A 125 3.04 -6.10 14.71
CA ILE A 125 4.02 -6.76 15.58
C ILE A 125 4.95 -5.72 16.21
N TYR A 126 5.49 -4.80 15.42
CA TYR A 126 6.29 -3.68 15.91
C TYR A 126 5.53 -2.87 16.97
N PHE A 127 4.28 -2.50 16.68
CA PHE A 127 3.43 -1.75 17.59
C PHE A 127 3.23 -2.44 18.94
N THR A 128 3.17 -3.78 18.97
CA THR A 128 3.08 -4.52 20.25
C THR A 128 4.30 -4.33 21.16
N GLY A 129 5.44 -3.96 20.58
CA GLY A 129 6.68 -3.63 21.29
C GLY A 129 6.72 -2.21 21.86
N CYS A 130 5.90 -1.29 21.35
CA CYS A 130 5.96 0.15 21.63
C CYS A 130 5.22 0.59 22.90
N PHE A 131 5.35 -0.18 23.98
CA PHE A 131 4.69 0.11 25.25
C PHE A 131 5.68 0.19 26.40
N THR A 132 5.58 1.28 27.17
CA THR A 132 6.45 1.61 28.32
C THR A 132 5.60 1.85 29.59
N PRO A 133 6.14 1.66 30.81
CA PRO A 133 5.43 2.06 32.04
C PRO A 133 5.06 3.55 32.02
N VAL A 134 3.92 3.90 32.64
CA VAL A 134 3.43 5.30 32.73
C VAL A 134 4.47 6.25 33.33
N GLU A 135 5.30 5.75 34.25
CA GLU A 135 6.38 6.53 34.89
C GLU A 135 7.48 6.95 33.91
N GLU A 136 7.61 6.26 32.78
CA GLU A 136 8.57 6.51 31.71
C GLU A 136 7.91 7.15 30.47
N GLU A 137 6.76 7.81 30.65
CA GLU A 137 6.02 8.43 29.55
C GLU A 137 6.89 9.45 28.79
N SER A 138 7.08 9.17 27.51
CA SER A 138 7.94 9.93 26.61
C SER A 138 7.09 10.74 25.63
N ARG A 139 7.34 12.04 25.54
CA ARG A 139 6.72 12.90 24.51
C ARG A 139 7.39 12.67 23.16
N MET A 140 6.58 12.67 22.10
CA MET A 140 7.09 12.59 20.74
C MET A 140 8.08 13.73 20.44
N PRO A 141 9.27 13.44 19.89
CA PRO A 141 10.21 14.48 19.49
C PRO A 141 9.64 15.30 18.33
N VAL A 142 10.07 16.55 18.19
CA VAL A 142 9.59 17.48 17.14
C VAL A 142 9.76 16.88 15.73
N ALA A 143 10.87 16.19 15.49
CA ALA A 143 11.10 15.51 14.21
C ALA A 143 10.02 14.46 13.90
N ALA A 144 9.57 13.70 14.90
CA ALA A 144 8.50 12.72 14.72
C ALA A 144 7.14 13.40 14.48
N LEU A 145 6.88 14.54 15.13
CA LEU A 145 5.67 15.33 14.87
C LEU A 145 5.63 15.85 13.42
N LEU A 146 6.75 16.36 12.91
CA LEU A 146 6.86 16.84 11.53
C LEU A 146 6.70 15.70 10.51
N LEU A 147 7.23 14.52 10.80
CA LEU A 147 7.13 13.34 9.94
C LEU A 147 5.75 12.67 9.96
N MET A 148 4.89 13.03 10.91
CA MET A 148 3.57 12.43 11.04
C MET A 148 2.69 12.73 9.81
N GLY A 149 2.68 13.98 9.34
CA GLY A 149 1.93 14.36 8.13
C GLY A 149 2.33 13.55 6.89
N PRO A 150 3.63 13.54 6.50
CA PRO A 150 4.12 12.71 5.40
C PRO A 150 3.83 11.22 5.59
N SER A 151 3.99 10.69 6.82
CA SER A 151 3.69 9.29 7.13
C SER A 151 2.21 8.96 6.94
N SER A 152 1.31 9.79 7.46
CA SER A 152 -0.13 9.64 7.27
C SER A 152 -0.55 9.75 5.81
N LEU A 153 0.05 10.66 5.06
CA LEU A 153 -0.24 10.79 3.63
C LEU A 153 0.22 9.55 2.85
N TYR A 154 1.38 8.98 3.20
CA TYR A 154 1.84 7.72 2.63
C TYR A 154 0.85 6.58 2.91
N TYR A 155 0.41 6.42 4.17
CA TYR A 155 -0.56 5.38 4.52
C TYR A 155 -1.93 5.62 3.87
N TRP A 156 -2.38 6.89 3.78
CA TRP A 156 -3.59 7.23 3.04
C TRP A 156 -3.49 6.76 1.60
N TYR A 157 -2.41 7.15 0.89
CA TYR A 157 -2.18 6.75 -0.49
C TYR A 157 -2.15 5.22 -0.63
N LEU A 158 -1.37 4.54 0.22
CA LEU A 158 -1.24 3.08 0.22
C LEU A 158 -2.60 2.39 0.39
N VAL A 159 -3.44 2.88 1.31
CA VAL A 159 -4.73 2.28 1.63
C VAL A 159 -5.76 2.54 0.54
N THR A 160 -5.79 3.75 -0.01
CA THR A 160 -6.75 4.14 -1.05
C THR A 160 -6.36 3.60 -2.42
N GLU A 161 -5.08 3.63 -2.77
CA GLU A 161 -4.60 3.13 -4.07
C GLU A 161 -4.61 1.59 -4.09
N GLY A 162 -4.10 0.95 -3.03
CA GLY A 162 -4.10 -0.51 -2.93
C GLY A 162 -5.46 -1.13 -2.63
N GLN A 163 -6.52 -0.32 -2.47
CA GLN A 163 -7.88 -0.77 -2.12
C GLN A 163 -7.93 -1.69 -0.86
N ILE A 164 -7.01 -1.48 0.08
CA ILE A 164 -6.80 -2.33 1.27
C ILE A 164 -7.46 -1.77 2.54
N PHE A 165 -8.53 -0.98 2.41
CA PHE A 165 -9.20 -0.35 3.56
C PHE A 165 -9.66 -1.34 4.63
N ILE A 166 -10.13 -2.52 4.22
CA ILE A 166 -10.56 -3.57 5.15
C ILE A 166 -9.38 -4.05 6.00
N LEU A 167 -8.24 -4.37 5.38
CA LEU A 167 -7.03 -4.75 6.10
C LEU A 167 -6.60 -3.64 7.07
N TYR A 168 -6.57 -2.40 6.58
CA TYR A 168 -6.21 -1.22 7.36
C TYR A 168 -7.10 -1.05 8.60
N ILE A 169 -8.42 -1.11 8.46
CA ILE A 169 -9.35 -0.88 9.57
C ILE A 169 -9.27 -2.00 10.61
N PHE A 170 -9.08 -3.25 10.18
CA PHE A 170 -8.83 -4.37 11.11
C PHE A 170 -7.54 -4.18 11.90
N THR A 171 -6.44 -3.79 11.24
CA THR A 171 -5.18 -3.48 11.93
C THR A 171 -5.36 -2.32 12.90
N PHE A 172 -6.05 -1.25 12.49
CA PHE A 172 -6.31 -0.10 13.34
C PHE A 172 -7.13 -0.47 14.58
N PHE A 173 -8.20 -1.25 14.42
CA PHE A 173 -8.98 -1.74 15.56
C PHE A 173 -8.18 -2.65 16.48
N ALA A 174 -7.31 -3.51 15.94
CA ALA A 174 -6.41 -4.33 16.73
C ALA A 174 -5.42 -3.47 17.54
N MET A 175 -4.88 -2.40 16.94
CA MET A 175 -4.02 -1.43 17.63
C MET A 175 -4.78 -0.71 18.75
N MET A 176 -5.99 -0.20 18.47
CA MET A 176 -6.87 0.44 19.47
C MET A 176 -7.16 -0.48 20.65
N ALA A 177 -7.55 -1.72 20.37
CA ALA A 177 -7.83 -2.73 21.39
C ALA A 177 -6.59 -3.03 22.25
N LEU A 178 -5.41 -3.11 21.61
CA LEU A 178 -4.16 -3.31 22.31
C LEU A 178 -3.82 -2.12 23.22
N VAL A 179 -4.00 -0.88 22.75
CA VAL A 179 -3.80 0.32 23.58
C VAL A 179 -4.72 0.30 24.80
N MET A 180 -6.00 -0.01 24.62
CA MET A 180 -6.97 -0.10 25.72
C MET A 180 -6.58 -1.20 26.72
N HIS A 181 -6.14 -2.36 26.24
CA HIS A 181 -5.72 -3.48 27.07
C HIS A 181 -4.45 -3.16 27.87
N GLN A 182 -3.45 -2.57 27.24
CA GLN A 182 -2.19 -2.23 27.88
C GLN A 182 -2.34 -1.07 28.88
N LYS A 183 -3.22 -0.11 28.59
CA LYS A 183 -3.56 0.96 29.54
C LYS A 183 -4.15 0.43 30.84
N ARG A 184 -4.97 -0.64 30.79
CA ARG A 184 -5.48 -1.32 31.98
C ARG A 184 -4.39 -1.99 32.81
N LYS A 185 -3.22 -2.24 32.23
CA LYS A 185 -2.03 -2.80 32.90
C LYS A 185 -1.01 -1.74 33.33
N GLY A 186 -1.36 -0.44 33.25
CA GLY A 186 -0.45 0.65 33.60
C GLY A 186 0.67 0.88 32.58
N LEU A 187 0.50 0.43 31.33
CA LEU A 187 1.42 0.68 30.23
C LEU A 187 0.82 1.72 29.27
N VAL A 188 1.66 2.59 28.74
CA VAL A 188 1.32 3.61 27.74
C VAL A 188 2.18 3.43 26.49
N LEU A 189 1.78 4.07 25.39
CA LEU A 189 2.59 4.08 24.17
C LEU A 189 3.86 4.91 24.40
N ASP A 190 5.00 4.40 23.91
CA ASP A 190 6.21 5.20 23.77
C ASP A 190 6.10 6.17 22.57
N SER A 191 7.14 6.98 22.35
CA SER A 191 7.19 7.92 21.23
C SER A 191 6.97 7.28 19.84
N ASN A 192 7.45 6.05 19.61
CA ASN A 192 7.29 5.37 18.33
C ASN A 192 5.88 4.81 18.16
N GLY A 193 5.32 4.26 19.25
CA GLY A 193 3.94 3.80 19.30
C GLY A 193 2.95 4.95 19.08
N LEU A 194 3.17 6.09 19.73
CA LEU A 194 2.39 7.31 19.52
C LEU A 194 2.48 7.79 18.07
N PHE A 195 3.69 7.83 17.50
CA PHE A 195 3.90 8.20 16.10
C PHE A 195 3.07 7.31 15.17
N LEU A 196 3.23 5.99 15.26
CA LEU A 196 2.53 5.06 14.36
C LEU A 196 1.01 5.13 14.54
N PHE A 197 0.54 5.20 15.78
CA PHE A 197 -0.89 5.24 16.09
C PHE A 197 -1.56 6.54 15.64
N TYR A 198 -0.93 7.69 15.87
CA TYR A 198 -1.42 8.97 15.37
C TYR A 198 -1.33 9.06 13.85
N SER A 199 -0.29 8.50 13.23
CA SER A 199 -0.21 8.40 11.78
C SER A 199 -1.42 7.64 11.20
N PHE A 200 -1.85 6.54 11.83
CA PHE A 200 -3.07 5.81 11.47
C PHE A 200 -4.33 6.65 11.74
N ILE A 201 -4.48 7.29 12.90
CA ILE A 201 -5.66 8.15 13.17
C ILE A 201 -5.83 9.22 12.08
N ILE A 202 -4.75 9.94 11.75
CA ILE A 202 -4.78 10.97 10.71
C ILE A 202 -5.06 10.35 9.34
N THR A 203 -4.50 9.18 9.04
CA THR A 203 -4.81 8.43 7.80
C THR A 203 -6.31 8.17 7.68
N LEU A 204 -6.97 7.72 8.76
CA LEU A 204 -8.42 7.49 8.76
C LEU A 204 -9.21 8.79 8.50
N VAL A 205 -8.76 9.91 9.08
CA VAL A 205 -9.35 11.23 8.82
C VAL A 205 -9.16 11.64 7.36
N LEU A 206 -7.98 11.44 6.78
CA LEU A 206 -7.70 11.73 5.36
C LEU A 206 -8.59 10.88 4.44
N ILE A 207 -8.77 9.60 4.75
CA ILE A 207 -9.69 8.72 4.00
C ILE A 207 -11.12 9.26 4.11
N ALA A 208 -11.59 9.64 5.30
CA ALA A 208 -12.93 10.20 5.48
C ALA A 208 -13.14 11.49 4.68
N VAL A 209 -12.17 12.42 4.73
CA VAL A 209 -12.20 13.67 3.95
C VAL A 209 -12.24 13.36 2.45
N TRP A 210 -11.40 12.43 1.98
CA TRP A 210 -11.35 12.00 0.58
C TRP A 210 -12.68 11.43 0.10
N VAL A 211 -13.29 10.54 0.88
CA VAL A 211 -14.58 9.92 0.59
C VAL A 211 -15.71 10.94 0.57
N VAL A 212 -15.75 11.85 1.54
CA VAL A 212 -16.77 12.91 1.62
C VAL A 212 -16.65 13.87 0.43
N TRP A 213 -15.43 14.26 0.08
CA TRP A 213 -15.17 15.17 -1.03
C TRP A 213 -15.62 14.58 -2.38
N LEU A 214 -15.38 13.28 -2.60
CA LEU A 214 -15.73 12.58 -3.84
C LEU A 214 -17.08 11.86 -3.79
N TRP A 215 -17.91 12.11 -2.77
CA TRP A 215 -19.14 11.35 -2.54
C TRP A 215 -20.14 11.46 -3.70
N ASN A 216 -20.23 12.65 -4.30
CA ASN A 216 -21.20 12.98 -5.35
C ASN A 216 -20.68 12.69 -6.77
N ASP A 217 -19.45 12.19 -6.91
CA ASP A 217 -18.91 11.85 -8.22
C ASP A 217 -19.58 10.58 -8.77
N LYS A 218 -20.48 10.76 -9.73
CA LYS A 218 -21.26 9.67 -10.33
C LYS A 218 -20.40 8.65 -11.08
N ILE A 219 -19.28 9.07 -11.65
CA ILE A 219 -18.41 8.21 -12.46
C ILE A 219 -17.59 7.33 -11.52
N LEU A 220 -16.96 7.93 -10.51
CA LEU A 220 -16.23 7.16 -9.49
C LEU A 220 -17.18 6.26 -8.70
N ARG A 221 -18.40 6.72 -8.38
CA ARG A 221 -19.39 5.88 -7.68
C ARG A 221 -19.84 4.66 -8.48
N LYS A 222 -19.78 4.74 -9.81
CA LYS A 222 -20.03 3.59 -10.69
C LYS A 222 -18.85 2.61 -10.69
N LYS A 223 -17.60 3.12 -10.66
CA LYS A 223 -16.38 2.29 -10.65
C LYS A 223 -16.19 1.55 -9.32
N TYR A 224 -16.52 2.20 -8.19
CA TYR A 224 -16.43 1.61 -6.85
C TYR A 224 -17.82 1.37 -6.27
N PRO A 225 -18.56 0.36 -6.76
CA PRO A 225 -19.90 0.08 -6.25
C PRO A 225 -19.82 -0.54 -4.86
N GLY A 226 -20.79 -0.21 -4.01
CA GLY A 226 -20.96 -0.83 -2.70
C GLY A 226 -21.00 0.16 -1.54
N VAL A 227 -20.98 -0.41 -0.34
CA VAL A 227 -21.06 0.34 0.92
C VAL A 227 -19.70 0.95 1.27
N ILE A 228 -18.60 0.23 0.98
CA ILE A 228 -17.23 0.71 1.16
C ILE A 228 -16.80 1.41 -0.13
N TYR A 229 -17.13 2.71 -0.22
CA TYR A 229 -16.74 3.56 -1.34
C TYR A 229 -15.47 4.33 -0.98
N ILE A 230 -14.34 3.97 -1.59
CA ILE A 230 -13.05 4.64 -1.41
C ILE A 230 -12.35 4.72 -2.77
N PRO A 231 -12.45 5.86 -3.47
CA PRO A 231 -11.83 6.01 -4.78
C PRO A 231 -10.31 5.97 -4.72
N GLU A 232 -9.68 5.33 -5.71
CA GLU A 232 -8.23 5.42 -5.90
C GLU A 232 -7.84 6.84 -6.31
N PRO A 233 -6.77 7.42 -5.73
CA PRO A 233 -6.17 8.67 -6.18
C PRO A 233 -5.87 8.69 -7.68
N TRP A 234 -5.41 7.57 -8.25
CA TRP A 234 -5.12 7.50 -9.68
C TRP A 234 -6.39 7.41 -10.54
N ALA A 235 -7.46 6.76 -10.07
CA ALA A 235 -8.74 6.86 -10.77
C ALA A 235 -9.27 8.30 -10.80
N PHE A 236 -9.06 9.07 -9.74
CA PHE A 236 -9.39 10.50 -9.71
C PHE A 236 -8.48 11.31 -10.66
N TYR A 237 -7.16 11.11 -10.59
CA TYR A 237 -6.19 11.88 -11.39
C TYR A 237 -6.37 11.61 -12.90
N THR A 238 -6.59 10.37 -13.33
CA THR A 238 -6.91 10.06 -14.74
C THR A 238 -8.19 10.74 -15.19
N LEU A 239 -9.25 10.66 -14.41
CA LEU A 239 -10.57 11.13 -14.81
C LEU A 239 -10.64 12.66 -14.91
N HIS A 240 -10.09 13.38 -13.93
CA HIS A 240 -10.32 14.81 -13.77
C HIS A 240 -9.11 15.68 -14.07
N MET A 241 -7.88 15.15 -13.95
CA MET A 241 -6.67 15.95 -14.06
C MET A 241 -5.82 15.63 -15.30
N SER A 242 -5.95 14.44 -15.89
CA SER A 242 -5.14 14.06 -17.06
C SER A 242 -5.46 14.87 -18.33
N ASN A 243 -6.67 15.42 -18.45
CA ASN A 243 -7.09 16.28 -19.57
C ASN A 243 -6.68 17.75 -19.42
N LEU A 244 -6.05 18.14 -18.30
CA LEU A 244 -5.56 19.50 -18.05
C LEU A 244 -4.13 19.73 -18.58
N HIS A 245 -3.56 18.78 -19.32
CA HIS A 245 -2.24 18.85 -19.94
C HIS A 245 -2.25 18.43 -21.41
#